data_AF-E9HME6-F1
#
_entry.id   AF-E9HME6-F1
#
_cell.length_a   1.000
_cell.length_b   1.000
_cell.length_c   1.000
_cell.angle_alpha   90.00
_cell.angle_beta   90.00
_cell.angle_gamma   90.00
#
_symmetry.space_group_name_H-M   'P 1'
#
loop_
_entity.id
_entity.type
_entity.pdbx_description
1 polymer ?
#
loop_
_entity_poly.entity_id
_entity_poly.type
_entity_poly.pdbx_seq_one_letter_code
_entity_poly.pdbx_strand_id
1 'polypeptide(L)'
;MLYADWSRIKNQIVGRPKLLHQLKETGVSSEEIQHHQYYNQVVLDVKQILKCFPPGINENIQADLQVKVTELIIRVLIANEGLHYYQGFHDIAITL
;
A
#
# COMPACT_ATOMS: atom_id res chain seq x y z
N MET A 1 0.41 1.93 24.83
CA MET A 1 1.55 1.10 24.36
C MET A 1 1.49 0.89 22.83
N LEU A 2 1.19 1.95 22.04
CA LEU A 2 0.93 1.86 20.59
C LEU A 2 1.64 2.94 19.74
N TYR A 3 2.52 3.74 20.35
CA TYR A 3 3.19 4.88 19.67
C TYR A 3 4.65 4.61 19.28
N ALA A 4 5.22 3.45 19.63
CA ALA A 4 6.66 3.23 19.59
C ALA A 4 7.23 2.82 18.21
N ASP A 5 6.39 2.52 17.22
CA ASP A 5 6.85 2.00 15.92
C ASP A 5 6.64 2.95 14.73
N TRP A 6 6.07 4.14 14.98
CA TRP A 6 5.70 5.08 13.92
C TRP A 6 6.90 5.87 13.36
N SER A 7 7.85 6.23 14.23
CA SER A 7 9.08 6.92 13.84
C SER A 7 10.01 6.04 13.00
N ARG A 8 9.91 4.71 13.19
CA ARG A 8 10.74 3.71 12.50
C ARG A 8 10.27 3.50 11.06
N ILE A 9 8.96 3.40 10.85
CA ILE A 9 8.35 3.29 9.52
C ILE A 9 8.53 4.58 8.72
N LYS A 10 8.29 5.76 9.32
CA LYS A 10 8.55 7.06 8.66
C LYS A 10 10.01 7.20 8.23
N ASN A 11 10.97 6.84 9.08
CA ASN A 11 12.39 6.90 8.73
C ASN A 11 12.79 5.84 7.67
N GLN A 12 12.12 4.69 7.61
CA GLN A 12 12.37 3.70 6.55
C GLN A 12 11.84 4.16 5.20
N ILE A 13 10.63 4.74 5.13
CA ILE A 13 9.96 5.09 3.88
C ILE A 13 10.36 6.49 3.38
N VAL A 14 10.31 7.51 4.26
CA VAL A 14 10.57 8.92 3.89
C VAL A 14 12.08 9.18 3.77
N GLY A 15 12.92 8.44 4.50
CA GLY A 15 14.38 8.57 4.46
C GLY A 15 15.07 7.88 3.28
N ARG A 16 14.34 7.15 2.44
CA ARG A 16 14.91 6.40 1.29
C ARG A 16 14.04 6.57 0.03
N PRO A 17 14.15 7.70 -0.69
CA PRO A 17 13.47 7.88 -1.98
C PRO A 17 13.83 6.81 -3.03
N LYS A 18 14.98 6.11 -2.86
CA LYS A 18 15.36 4.95 -3.68
C LYS A 18 14.47 3.71 -3.47
N LEU A 19 13.74 3.57 -2.36
CA LEU A 19 12.86 2.42 -2.12
C LEU A 19 11.71 2.35 -3.12
N LEU A 20 11.07 3.48 -3.43
CA LEU A 20 9.98 3.51 -4.42
C LEU A 20 10.46 3.08 -5.82
N HIS A 21 11.68 3.45 -6.18
CA HIS A 21 12.29 3.02 -7.44
C HIS A 21 12.71 1.54 -7.40
N GLN A 22 13.25 1.05 -6.28
CA GLN A 22 13.59 -0.37 -6.08
C GLN A 22 12.36 -1.29 -6.04
N LEU A 23 11.22 -0.84 -5.51
CA LEU A 23 9.96 -1.62 -5.46
C LEU A 23 9.30 -1.82 -6.85
N LYS A 24 9.64 -0.97 -7.82
CA LYS A 24 9.31 -1.22 -9.23
C LYS A 24 10.15 -2.34 -9.84
N GLU A 25 11.35 -2.57 -9.31
CA GLU A 25 12.32 -3.55 -9.81
C GLU A 25 12.36 -4.85 -9.00
N THR A 26 11.65 -4.92 -7.85
CA THR A 26 11.47 -6.18 -7.12
C THR A 26 10.70 -7.15 -8.01
N GLY A 27 11.34 -8.25 -8.40
CA GLY A 27 10.77 -9.33 -9.22
C GLY A 27 9.67 -10.15 -8.54
N VAL A 28 8.93 -9.55 -7.60
CA VAL A 28 7.77 -10.14 -6.94
C VAL A 28 6.68 -10.35 -7.98
N SER A 29 6.23 -11.59 -8.14
CA SER A 29 5.22 -11.95 -9.13
C SER A 29 3.82 -11.51 -8.68
N SER A 30 2.89 -11.41 -9.63
CA SER A 30 1.49 -11.08 -9.32
C SER A 30 0.84 -12.14 -8.43
N GLU A 31 1.23 -13.41 -8.58
CA GLU A 31 0.75 -14.51 -7.73
C GLU A 31 1.22 -14.33 -6.28
N GLU A 32 2.47 -13.92 -6.07
CA GLU A 32 3.04 -13.71 -4.73
C GLU A 32 2.33 -12.55 -4.00
N ILE A 33 1.97 -11.50 -4.74
CA ILE A 33 1.16 -10.39 -4.24
C ILE A 33 -0.23 -10.87 -3.80
N GLN A 34 -0.92 -11.66 -4.63
CA GLN A 34 -2.29 -12.11 -4.35
C GLN A 34 -2.38 -13.09 -3.18
N HIS A 35 -1.34 -13.89 -2.94
CA HIS A 35 -1.28 -14.84 -1.82
C HIS A 35 -0.85 -14.21 -0.49
N HIS A 36 -0.47 -12.93 -0.48
CA HIS A 36 -0.05 -12.27 0.74
C HIS A 36 -1.21 -12.17 1.75
N GLN A 37 -0.93 -12.45 3.03
CA GLN A 37 -1.96 -12.56 4.08
C GLN A 37 -2.84 -11.29 4.24
N TYR A 38 -2.30 -10.11 3.92
CA TYR A 38 -3.01 -8.85 4.02
C TYR A 38 -3.69 -8.40 2.71
N TYR A 39 -3.55 -9.15 1.61
CA TYR A 39 -4.04 -8.75 0.28
C TYR A 39 -5.52 -8.39 0.28
N ASN A 40 -6.38 -9.29 0.76
CA ASN A 40 -7.83 -9.06 0.77
C ASN A 40 -8.23 -7.86 1.63
N GLN A 41 -7.54 -7.64 2.75
CA GLN A 41 -7.80 -6.48 3.62
C GLN A 41 -7.41 -5.18 2.92
N VAL A 42 -6.23 -5.13 2.29
CA VAL A 42 -5.76 -3.97 1.53
C VAL A 42 -6.73 -3.64 0.39
N VAL A 43 -7.23 -4.65 -0.34
CA VAL A 43 -8.21 -4.43 -1.42
C VAL A 43 -9.48 -3.74 -0.91
N LEU A 44 -10.03 -4.20 0.23
CA LEU A 44 -11.24 -3.64 0.83
C LEU A 44 -11.03 -2.22 1.33
N ASP A 45 -9.87 -1.96 1.92
CA ASP A 45 -9.48 -0.65 2.44
C ASP A 45 -9.29 0.36 1.32
N VAL A 46 -8.53 0.01 0.27
CA VAL A 46 -8.31 0.86 -0.90
C VAL A 46 -9.64 1.15 -1.60
N LYS A 47 -10.53 0.16 -1.73
CA LYS A 47 -11.88 0.36 -2.30
C LYS A 47 -12.69 1.37 -1.49
N GLN A 48 -12.58 1.38 -0.17
CA GLN A 48 -13.30 2.32 0.67
C GLN A 48 -12.80 3.75 0.48
N ILE A 49 -11.49 3.97 0.41
CA ILE A 49 -10.93 5.32 0.24
C ILE A 49 -11.18 5.84 -1.17
N LEU A 50 -11.12 4.97 -2.18
CA LEU A 50 -11.41 5.38 -3.55
C LEU A 50 -12.85 5.86 -3.72
N LYS A 51 -13.80 5.47 -2.86
CA LYS A 51 -15.16 6.04 -2.84
C LYS A 51 -15.22 7.47 -2.32
N CYS A 52 -14.20 7.92 -1.59
CA CYS A 52 -14.08 9.30 -1.13
C CYS A 52 -13.53 10.24 -2.23
N PHE A 53 -13.09 9.69 -3.37
CA PHE A 53 -12.70 10.52 -4.51
C PHE A 53 -13.91 11.18 -5.16
N PRO A 54 -13.74 12.38 -5.75
CA PRO A 54 -14.84 13.14 -6.29
C PRO A 54 -15.63 12.35 -7.36
N PRO A 55 -16.98 12.45 -7.35
CA PRO A 55 -17.84 11.81 -8.35
C PRO A 55 -17.61 12.49 -9.70
N GLY A 56 -16.79 11.87 -10.54
CA GLY A 56 -16.33 12.45 -11.80
C GLY A 56 -15.12 11.73 -12.39
N ILE A 57 -14.45 10.89 -11.61
CA ILE A 57 -13.44 9.96 -12.10
C ILE A 57 -14.13 8.79 -12.80
N ASN A 58 -13.61 8.41 -13.98
CA ASN A 58 -14.08 7.26 -14.74
C ASN A 58 -13.87 5.96 -13.92
N GLU A 59 -14.88 5.10 -13.85
CA GLU A 59 -14.85 3.83 -13.12
C GLU A 59 -13.65 2.96 -13.51
N ASN A 60 -13.24 2.96 -14.78
CA ASN A 60 -12.08 2.22 -15.26
C ASN A 60 -10.77 2.75 -14.65
N ILE A 61 -10.65 4.07 -14.51
CA ILE A 61 -9.49 4.71 -13.90
C ILE A 61 -9.44 4.38 -12.40
N GLN A 62 -10.61 4.35 -11.75
CA GLN A 62 -10.72 4.01 -10.34
C GLN A 62 -10.32 2.55 -10.09
N ALA A 63 -10.78 1.62 -10.94
CA ALA A 63 -10.40 0.22 -10.87
C ALA A 63 -8.89 0.02 -11.10
N ASP A 64 -8.33 0.67 -12.11
CA ASP A 64 -6.90 0.66 -12.39
C ASP A 64 -6.07 1.17 -11.20
N LEU A 65 -6.51 2.27 -10.60
CA LEU A 65 -5.85 2.88 -9.45
C LEU A 65 -5.93 1.97 -8.22
N GLN A 66 -7.09 1.31 -8.02
CA GLN A 66 -7.27 0.34 -6.94
C GLN A 66 -6.25 -0.79 -7.02
N VAL A 67 -6.05 -1.36 -8.22
CA VAL A 67 -5.08 -2.43 -8.44
C VAL A 67 -3.66 -1.93 -8.17
N LYS A 68 -3.27 -0.81 -8.77
CA LYS A 68 -1.91 -0.24 -8.64
C LYS A 68 -1.56 0.09 -7.19
N VAL A 69 -2.49 0.69 -6.43
CA VAL A 69 -2.28 1.03 -5.02
C VAL A 69 -2.19 -0.22 -4.15
N THR A 70 -3.05 -1.21 -4.39
CA THR A 70 -3.03 -2.49 -3.67
C THR A 70 -1.69 -3.20 -3.88
N GLU A 71 -1.25 -3.35 -5.13
CA GLU A 71 0.02 -3.99 -5.46
C GLU A 71 1.20 -3.27 -4.82
N LEU A 72 1.21 -1.94 -4.83
CA LEU A 72 2.27 -1.15 -4.20
C LEU A 72 2.35 -1.40 -2.69
N ILE A 73 1.22 -1.35 -1.99
CA ILE A 73 1.17 -1.58 -0.54
C ILE A 73 1.67 -2.99 -0.21
N ILE A 74 1.24 -3.99 -0.98
CA ILE A 74 1.65 -5.38 -0.76
C ILE A 74 3.14 -5.59 -1.06
N ARG A 75 3.68 -4.97 -2.12
CA ARG A 75 5.12 -4.98 -2.41
C ARG A 75 5.94 -4.38 -1.26
N VAL A 76 5.45 -3.31 -0.64
CA VAL A 76 6.08 -2.72 0.55
C VAL A 76 6.07 -3.70 1.73
N LEU A 77 4.95 -4.38 1.95
CA LEU A 77 4.81 -5.37 3.03
C LEU A 77 5.73 -6.58 2.82
N ILE A 78 5.81 -7.11 1.60
CA ILE A 78 6.70 -8.23 1.24
C ILE A 78 8.16 -7.80 1.42
N ALA A 79 8.54 -6.62 0.94
CA ALA A 79 9.90 -6.11 1.08
C ALA A 79 10.30 -5.80 2.54
N ASN A 80 9.34 -5.73 3.46
CA ASN A 80 9.55 -5.42 4.87
C ASN A 80 8.79 -6.41 5.75
N GLU A 81 9.28 -7.65 5.86
CA GLU A 81 8.63 -8.74 6.62
C GLU A 81 8.30 -8.41 8.09
N GLY A 82 8.94 -7.39 8.68
CA GLY A 82 8.62 -6.90 10.03
C GLY A 82 7.50 -5.85 10.08
N LEU A 83 6.94 -5.44 8.95
CA LEU A 83 5.89 -4.44 8.85
C LEU A 83 4.53 -5.13 8.79
N HIS A 84 3.72 -4.91 9.81
CA HIS A 84 2.36 -5.40 9.86
C HIS A 84 1.41 -4.36 9.28
N TYR A 85 0.49 -4.81 8.41
CA TYR A 85 -0.56 -3.94 7.90
C TYR A 85 -1.61 -3.74 8.98
N TYR A 86 -1.68 -2.53 9.53
CA TYR A 86 -2.70 -2.14 10.50
C TYR A 86 -3.83 -1.37 9.83
N GLN A 87 -5.06 -1.62 10.29
CA GLN A 87 -6.25 -0.90 9.85
C GLN A 87 -6.05 0.63 10.06
N GLY A 88 -6.18 1.42 8.99
CA GLY A 88 -5.88 2.85 8.95
C GLY A 88 -4.54 3.22 8.26
N PHE A 89 -3.69 2.24 7.91
CA PHE A 89 -2.46 2.50 7.15
C PHE A 89 -2.72 3.10 5.77
N HIS A 90 -3.86 2.74 5.18
CA HIS A 90 -4.30 3.20 3.88
C HIS A 90 -4.59 4.71 3.81
N ASP A 91 -5.11 5.29 4.90
CA ASP A 91 -5.38 6.74 5.00
C ASP A 91 -4.08 7.55 4.89
N ILE A 92 -2.97 6.98 5.33
CA ILE A 92 -1.66 7.63 5.32
C ILE A 92 -0.96 7.41 3.98
N ALA A 93 -1.06 6.20 3.41
CA ALA A 93 -0.49 5.87 2.11
C ALA A 93 -1.06 6.72 0.96
N ILE A 94 -2.30 7.20 1.08
CA ILE A 94 -2.96 8.05 0.08
C ILE A 94 -2.70 9.54 0.31
N THR A 95 -2.20 9.92 1.49
CA THR A 95 -1.87 11.32 1.83
C THR A 95 -0.42 11.71 1.45
N LEU A 96 0.46 10.75 1.21
CA LEU A 96 1.88 10.95 0.83
C LEU A 96 2.08 10.96 -0.68
#